data_AF-A0A813DAU3-F1
#
_entry.id   AF-A0A813DAU3-F1
#
_cell.length_a   1.000
_cell.length_b   1.000
_cell.length_c   1.000
_cell.angle_alpha   90.00
_cell.angle_beta   90.00
_cell.angle_gamma   90.00
#
_symmetry.space_group_name_H-M   'P 1'
#
loop_
_entity.id
_entity.type
_entity.pdbx_description
1 polymer ?
#
loop_
_entity_poly.entity_id
_entity_poly.type
_entity_poly.pdbx_seq_one_letter_code
_entity_poly.pdbx_strand_id
1 'polypeptide(L)'
;MIRPPKQLLSCAARGIARLTPQANASRTASRSLQTAGTAAYQQPPTQITEFNNGLRIASQYTSDETVTVGVWIDAGSRFETKESNGTAHFLEHMAFKGTKRRNRIQLEKEIENMGGHLNAYTSREQTVYYAKCFKDDLKQGVDILADILQNSTLDQAHLDFERGVILREMEEVEKTVEEVIFDRLHLTAFHDSPLGYTILGPVENIQSITRDQLREYIQQNYRSDRIVVAAAGPVDHAELARYSAELFSGFQRSVGPPRKEEKPSFCGAELLYGSHEEGQLAHFAVGYEGVPWTHPDSITFMVLQSIIGNYKRNEGANSLDSFVSFPFHLC
;
A
#
# COMPACT_ATOMS: atom_id res chain seq x y z
N MET A 1 -7.58 62.48 5.04
CA MET A 1 -8.91 63.11 4.87
C MET A 1 -9.12 63.35 3.38
N ILE A 2 -9.96 62.55 2.72
CA ILE A 2 -10.79 62.83 1.53
C ILE A 2 -11.58 61.52 1.29
N ARG A 3 -12.91 61.66 1.16
CA ARG A 3 -13.96 60.62 1.23
C ARG A 3 -14.16 59.86 -0.10
N PRO A 4 -14.78 58.66 -0.09
CA PRO A 4 -15.04 57.84 -1.28
C PRO A 4 -16.32 58.27 -2.03
N PRO A 5 -16.51 57.89 -3.32
CA PRO A 5 -17.76 58.15 -4.03
C PRO A 5 -18.81 57.07 -3.77
N LYS A 6 -20.06 57.50 -3.99
CA LYS A 6 -21.33 56.97 -3.48
C LYS A 6 -21.89 55.79 -4.27
N GLN A 7 -22.65 54.96 -3.55
CA GLN A 7 -23.68 54.07 -4.07
C GLN A 7 -24.78 54.83 -4.83
N LEU A 8 -25.36 54.20 -5.86
CA LEU A 8 -26.65 54.56 -6.43
C LEU A 8 -27.53 53.31 -6.51
N LEU A 9 -28.59 53.33 -5.68
CA LEU A 9 -29.74 52.44 -5.76
C LEU A 9 -30.58 52.78 -6.99
N SER A 10 -31.18 51.75 -7.60
CA SER A 10 -32.32 51.88 -8.52
C SER A 10 -33.30 50.74 -8.26
N CYS A 11 -34.46 51.09 -7.69
CA CYS A 11 -35.63 50.23 -7.54
C CYS A 11 -36.29 49.94 -8.89
N ALA A 12 -36.66 48.68 -9.12
CA ALA A 12 -37.78 48.33 -9.99
C ALA A 12 -38.56 47.16 -9.38
N ALA A 13 -39.77 47.47 -8.92
CA ALA A 13 -40.77 46.51 -8.44
C ALA A 13 -41.51 45.89 -9.63
N ARG A 14 -41.75 44.58 -9.59
CA ARG A 14 -42.79 43.78 -10.29
C ARG A 14 -42.72 42.38 -9.68
N GLY A 15 -43.61 41.99 -8.78
CA GLY A 15 -44.92 41.44 -9.12
C GLY A 15 -44.92 39.94 -8.80
N ILE A 16 -45.32 39.57 -7.59
CA ILE A 16 -45.38 38.17 -7.12
C ILE A 16 -46.62 37.50 -7.73
N ALA A 17 -46.43 36.58 -8.66
CA ALA A 17 -47.45 35.61 -9.03
C ALA A 17 -47.27 34.35 -8.17
N ARG A 18 -48.27 34.05 -7.32
CA ARG A 18 -48.35 32.80 -6.55
C ARG A 18 -48.58 31.63 -7.51
N LEU A 19 -47.60 30.73 -7.61
CA LEU A 19 -47.78 29.40 -8.19
C LEU A 19 -48.13 28.43 -7.05
N THR A 20 -49.34 27.88 -7.10
CA THR A 20 -49.80 26.78 -6.26
C THR A 20 -49.00 25.50 -6.54
N PRO A 21 -48.61 24.70 -5.52
CA PRO A 21 -47.94 23.44 -5.76
C PRO A 21 -48.98 22.39 -6.19
N GLN A 22 -48.93 21.95 -7.44
CA GLN A 22 -49.56 20.70 -7.85
C GLN A 22 -48.74 19.54 -7.26
N ALA A 23 -49.20 19.03 -6.12
CA ALA A 23 -48.87 17.70 -5.65
C ALA A 23 -49.46 16.69 -6.63
N ASN A 24 -48.61 15.96 -7.37
CA ASN A 24 -48.81 14.57 -7.83
C ASN A 24 -47.80 14.19 -8.93
N ALA A 25 -46.54 13.95 -8.58
CA ALA A 25 -45.59 13.20 -9.42
C ALA A 25 -44.34 12.80 -8.62
N SER A 26 -44.48 12.07 -7.50
CA SER A 26 -43.31 11.72 -6.67
C SER A 26 -43.47 10.40 -5.92
N ARG A 27 -44.08 9.38 -6.54
CA ARG A 27 -44.19 8.03 -5.92
C ARG A 27 -43.66 6.87 -6.76
N THR A 28 -43.14 7.13 -7.97
CA THR A 28 -42.62 6.08 -8.87
C THR A 28 -41.10 6.03 -8.98
N ALA A 29 -40.36 7.04 -8.49
CA ALA A 29 -38.89 7.04 -8.51
C ALA A 29 -38.23 6.31 -7.32
N SER A 30 -39.00 5.99 -6.27
CA SER A 30 -38.46 5.37 -5.05
C SER A 30 -38.25 3.86 -5.16
N ARG A 31 -38.84 3.20 -6.19
CA ARG A 31 -38.81 1.74 -6.33
C ARG A 31 -37.64 1.22 -7.18
N SER A 32 -37.04 2.06 -8.03
CA SER A 32 -35.90 1.67 -8.89
C SER A 32 -34.55 1.74 -8.20
N LEU A 33 -34.41 2.52 -7.13
CA LEU A 33 -33.18 2.60 -6.33
C LEU A 33 -33.00 1.42 -5.37
N GLN A 34 -34.08 0.76 -4.95
CA GLN A 34 -33.99 -0.42 -4.07
C GLN A 34 -33.53 -1.68 -4.81
N THR A 35 -33.86 -1.83 -6.09
CA THR A 35 -33.44 -2.98 -6.91
C THR A 35 -31.97 -2.89 -7.37
N ALA A 36 -31.39 -1.69 -7.42
CA ALA A 36 -29.96 -1.52 -7.72
C ALA A 36 -29.06 -1.98 -6.57
N GLY A 37 -29.54 -1.91 -5.32
CA GLY A 37 -28.77 -2.31 -4.14
C GLY A 37 -28.65 -3.82 -3.92
N THR A 38 -29.53 -4.64 -4.52
CA THR A 38 -29.53 -6.11 -4.34
C THR A 38 -28.89 -6.87 -5.51
N ALA A 39 -28.77 -6.26 -6.69
CA ALA A 39 -28.09 -6.86 -7.84
C ALA A 39 -26.59 -6.48 -7.89
N ALA A 40 -26.17 -5.47 -7.13
CA ALA A 40 -24.76 -5.14 -6.94
C ALA A 40 -24.14 -6.13 -5.93
N TYR A 41 -23.33 -7.06 -6.45
CA TYR A 41 -22.41 -7.95 -5.72
C TYR A 41 -23.03 -9.19 -5.03
N GLN A 42 -23.43 -10.20 -5.81
CA GLN A 42 -23.35 -11.62 -5.37
C GLN A 42 -21.90 -12.11 -5.44
N GLN A 43 -20.97 -11.44 -4.77
CA GLN A 43 -19.62 -11.98 -4.65
C GLN A 43 -19.59 -13.03 -3.54
N PRO A 44 -18.85 -14.13 -3.71
CA PRO A 44 -18.58 -15.03 -2.61
C PRO A 44 -17.99 -14.26 -1.42
N PRO A 45 -18.47 -14.52 -0.19
CA PRO A 45 -17.96 -13.85 0.99
C PRO A 45 -16.50 -14.21 1.21
N THR A 46 -15.71 -13.25 1.71
CA THR A 46 -14.36 -13.54 2.20
C THR A 46 -14.47 -14.42 3.44
N GLN A 47 -13.83 -15.59 3.38
CA GLN A 47 -13.71 -16.49 4.52
C GLN A 47 -12.44 -16.16 5.29
N ILE A 48 -12.52 -16.13 6.62
CA ILE A 48 -11.41 -15.77 7.50
C ILE A 48 -11.27 -16.83 8.58
N THR A 49 -10.05 -17.34 8.77
CA THR A 49 -9.66 -18.20 9.88
C THR A 49 -8.51 -17.54 10.65
N GLU A 50 -8.61 -17.49 11.97
CA GLU A 50 -7.55 -17.03 12.85
C GLU A 50 -7.04 -18.20 13.70
N PHE A 51 -5.73 -18.41 13.70
CA PHE A 51 -5.08 -19.44 14.51
C PHE A 51 -4.68 -18.91 15.89
N ASN A 52 -4.47 -19.81 16.85
CA ASN A 52 -4.08 -19.46 18.23
C ASN A 52 -2.76 -18.66 18.33
N ASN A 53 -1.87 -18.82 17.35
CA ASN A 53 -0.62 -18.05 17.25
C ASN A 53 -0.82 -16.65 16.63
N GLY A 54 -2.05 -16.26 16.29
CA GLY A 54 -2.39 -14.97 15.68
C GLY A 54 -2.28 -14.92 14.16
N LEU A 55 -1.83 -16.00 13.52
CA LEU A 55 -1.80 -16.10 12.06
C LEU A 55 -3.23 -16.03 11.51
N ARG A 56 -3.46 -15.13 10.57
CA ARG A 56 -4.76 -14.93 9.92
C ARG A 56 -4.70 -15.44 8.49
N ILE A 57 -5.72 -16.19 8.10
CA ILE A 57 -5.92 -16.69 6.73
C ILE A 57 -7.19 -16.08 6.19
N ALA A 58 -7.11 -15.47 5.02
CA ALA A 58 -8.26 -14.97 4.29
C ALA A 58 -8.34 -15.65 2.91
N SER A 59 -9.54 -15.98 2.46
CA SER A 59 -9.72 -16.34 1.06
C SER A 59 -11.03 -15.85 0.48
N GLN A 60 -11.01 -15.58 -0.82
CA GLN A 60 -12.19 -15.28 -1.60
C GLN A 60 -12.22 -16.17 -2.83
N TYR A 61 -13.30 -16.96 -2.94
CA TYR A 61 -13.49 -17.82 -4.11
C TYR A 61 -13.88 -16.98 -5.33
N THR A 62 -13.25 -17.27 -6.46
CA THR A 62 -13.67 -16.81 -7.80
C THR A 62 -13.61 -17.99 -8.77
N SER A 63 -14.40 -17.94 -9.86
CA SER A 63 -14.50 -19.02 -10.84
C SER A 63 -13.41 -18.98 -11.92
N ASP A 64 -12.25 -18.41 -11.62
CA ASP A 64 -11.12 -18.28 -12.54
C ASP A 64 -10.29 -19.58 -12.59
N GLU A 65 -9.34 -19.68 -13.53
CA GLU A 65 -8.38 -20.80 -13.62
C GLU A 65 -7.03 -20.49 -12.95
N THR A 66 -6.86 -19.26 -12.46
CA THR A 66 -5.64 -18.79 -11.78
C THR A 66 -5.96 -18.33 -10.38
N VAL A 67 -4.97 -18.45 -9.50
CA VAL A 67 -5.05 -18.03 -8.10
C VAL A 67 -3.90 -17.08 -7.81
N THR A 68 -4.20 -16.03 -7.04
CA THR A 68 -3.17 -15.21 -6.40
C THR A 68 -3.17 -15.54 -4.92
N VAL A 69 -2.02 -15.96 -4.40
CA VAL A 69 -1.79 -16.13 -2.97
C VAL A 69 -0.70 -15.18 -2.53
N GLY A 70 -0.86 -14.54 -1.38
CA GLY A 70 0.12 -13.62 -0.85
C GLY A 70 0.16 -13.59 0.66
N VAL A 71 1.25 -13.03 1.17
CA VAL A 71 1.54 -12.82 2.57
C VAL A 71 1.66 -11.32 2.77
N TRP A 72 0.72 -10.75 3.51
CA TRP A 72 0.74 -9.37 3.94
C TRP A 72 1.32 -9.32 5.34
N ILE A 73 2.38 -8.55 5.50
CA ILE A 73 3.06 -8.35 6.77
C ILE A 73 2.85 -6.91 7.16
N ASP A 74 2.32 -6.70 8.35
CA ASP A 74 2.35 -5.39 9.01
C ASP A 74 3.80 -5.08 9.38
N ALA A 75 4.56 -4.50 8.45
CA ALA A 75 5.99 -4.20 8.51
C ALA A 75 6.34 -3.25 7.36
N GLY A 76 7.40 -2.46 7.48
CA GLY A 76 7.72 -1.40 6.52
C GLY A 76 8.66 -0.36 7.13
N SER A 77 8.99 0.69 6.37
CA SER A 77 9.98 1.69 6.81
C SER A 77 9.59 2.45 8.08
N ARG A 78 8.29 2.57 8.39
CA ARG A 78 7.79 3.17 9.65
C ARG A 78 8.24 2.40 10.89
N PHE A 79 8.56 1.11 10.74
CA PHE A 79 8.97 0.25 11.85
C PHE A 79 10.49 0.16 12.03
N GLU A 80 11.24 0.93 11.26
CA GLU A 80 12.71 1.04 11.33
C GLU A 80 13.16 2.13 12.30
N THR A 81 14.44 2.10 12.68
CA THR A 81 15.10 3.24 13.31
C THR A 81 15.81 4.09 12.26
N LYS A 82 16.28 5.27 12.65
CA LYS A 82 17.04 6.14 11.74
C LYS A 82 18.31 5.45 11.23
N GLU A 83 18.93 4.60 12.05
CA GLU A 83 20.16 3.87 11.74
C GLU A 83 19.90 2.61 10.91
N SER A 84 18.68 2.04 11.00
CA SER A 84 18.29 0.85 10.23
C SER A 84 17.41 1.20 9.02
N ASN A 85 17.21 2.48 8.70
CA ASN A 85 16.31 2.85 7.62
C ASN A 85 16.83 2.34 6.27
N GLY A 86 15.96 1.67 5.52
CA GLY A 86 16.27 0.95 4.28
C GLY A 86 16.37 -0.58 4.45
N THR A 87 16.25 -1.10 5.67
CA THR A 87 16.33 -2.55 5.96
C THR A 87 15.15 -3.33 5.37
N ALA A 88 13.93 -2.78 5.38
CA ALA A 88 12.74 -3.40 4.84
C ALA A 88 12.86 -3.61 3.33
N HIS A 89 13.27 -2.56 2.60
CA HIS A 89 13.54 -2.61 1.17
C HIS A 89 14.71 -3.55 0.84
N PHE A 90 15.81 -3.47 1.60
CA PHE A 90 16.94 -4.38 1.42
C PHE A 90 16.52 -5.85 1.62
N LEU A 91 15.69 -6.12 2.63
CA LEU A 91 15.17 -7.47 2.90
C LEU A 91 14.31 -7.99 1.75
N GLU A 92 13.52 -7.12 1.11
CA GLU A 92 12.76 -7.46 -0.09
C GLU A 92 13.68 -7.97 -1.22
N HIS A 93 14.75 -7.25 -1.53
CA HIS A 93 15.75 -7.69 -2.51
C HIS A 93 16.36 -9.04 -2.16
N MET A 94 16.60 -9.28 -0.87
CA MET A 94 17.21 -10.51 -0.39
C MET A 94 16.25 -11.70 -0.32
N ALA A 95 14.94 -11.48 -0.24
CA ALA A 95 13.94 -12.53 -0.06
C ALA A 95 13.98 -13.60 -1.17
N PHE A 96 14.31 -13.20 -2.41
CA PHE A 96 14.35 -14.08 -3.57
C PHE A 96 15.74 -14.65 -3.90
N LYS A 97 16.77 -14.37 -3.08
CA LYS A 97 18.17 -14.77 -3.38
C LYS A 97 18.54 -16.17 -2.87
N GLY A 98 17.55 -16.93 -2.41
CA GLY A 98 17.68 -18.32 -2.03
C GLY A 98 17.36 -18.59 -0.57
N THR A 99 16.99 -19.84 -0.33
CA THR A 99 16.61 -20.39 0.96
C THR A 99 17.52 -21.57 1.30
N LYS A 100 17.39 -22.10 2.52
CA LYS A 100 18.08 -23.34 2.90
C LYS A 100 17.65 -24.56 2.07
N ARG A 101 16.43 -24.54 1.50
CA ARG A 101 15.88 -25.65 0.70
C ARG A 101 16.18 -25.49 -0.79
N ARG A 102 16.30 -24.25 -1.27
CA ARG A 102 16.40 -23.91 -2.69
C ARG A 102 17.42 -22.82 -2.91
N ASN A 103 18.38 -23.02 -3.79
CA ASN A 103 19.20 -21.89 -4.25
C ASN A 103 18.36 -20.97 -5.16
N ARG A 104 18.88 -19.76 -5.43
CA ARG A 104 18.21 -18.75 -6.28
C ARG A 104 17.75 -19.31 -7.63
N ILE A 105 18.62 -20.01 -8.35
CA ILE A 105 18.32 -20.55 -9.69
C ILE A 105 17.23 -21.62 -9.63
N GLN A 106 17.22 -22.45 -8.59
CA GLN A 106 16.18 -23.46 -8.38
C GLN A 106 14.84 -22.79 -8.09
N LEU A 107 14.82 -21.77 -7.23
CA LEU A 107 13.62 -21.00 -6.91
C LEU A 107 13.03 -20.33 -8.16
N GLU A 108 13.86 -19.64 -8.94
CA GLU A 108 13.46 -18.98 -10.19
C GLU A 108 12.88 -20.02 -11.18
N LYS A 109 13.59 -21.12 -11.42
CA LYS A 109 13.11 -22.18 -12.32
C LYS A 109 11.84 -22.87 -11.84
N GLU A 110 11.67 -23.05 -10.53
CA GLU A 110 10.48 -23.67 -9.96
C GLU A 110 9.25 -22.82 -10.24
N ILE A 111 9.33 -21.50 -10.03
CA ILE A 111 8.26 -20.54 -10.34
C ILE A 111 7.99 -20.49 -11.85
N GLU A 112 9.03 -20.41 -12.68
CA GLU A 112 8.88 -20.34 -14.14
C GLU A 112 8.28 -21.62 -14.73
N ASN A 113 8.69 -22.80 -14.25
CA ASN A 113 8.20 -24.08 -14.76
C ASN A 113 6.71 -24.31 -14.47
N MET A 114 6.19 -23.77 -13.36
CA MET A 114 4.75 -23.79 -13.06
C MET A 114 3.98 -22.65 -13.77
N GLY A 115 4.65 -21.84 -14.60
CA GLY A 115 4.05 -20.67 -15.24
C GLY A 115 3.60 -19.60 -14.26
N GLY A 116 4.16 -19.61 -13.05
CA GLY A 116 3.82 -18.67 -11.99
C GLY A 116 4.57 -17.36 -12.10
N HIS A 117 4.11 -16.37 -11.36
CA HIS A 117 4.78 -15.09 -11.19
C HIS A 117 4.88 -14.77 -9.70
N LEU A 118 6.09 -14.57 -9.21
CA LEU A 118 6.37 -14.20 -7.83
C LEU A 118 6.80 -12.74 -7.79
N ASN A 119 6.30 -11.96 -6.84
CA ASN A 119 6.73 -10.59 -6.64
C ASN A 119 6.65 -10.17 -5.18
N ALA A 120 7.27 -9.04 -4.86
CA ALA A 120 7.08 -8.35 -3.61
C ALA A 120 6.93 -6.84 -3.83
N TYR A 121 6.50 -6.16 -2.78
CA TYR A 121 6.70 -4.72 -2.63
C TYR A 121 6.66 -4.35 -1.15
N THR A 122 7.38 -3.30 -0.82
CA THR A 122 7.44 -2.71 0.51
C THR A 122 6.88 -1.29 0.49
N SER A 123 6.08 -0.96 1.48
CA SER A 123 5.58 0.38 1.77
C SER A 123 6.08 0.86 3.13
N ARG A 124 5.61 2.04 3.55
CA ARG A 124 5.89 2.57 4.89
C ARG A 124 5.35 1.67 6.00
N GLU A 125 4.22 1.01 5.79
CA GLU A 125 3.51 0.27 6.83
C GLU A 125 3.21 -1.20 6.48
N GLN A 126 3.39 -1.60 5.22
CA GLN A 126 3.08 -2.96 4.77
C GLN A 126 4.17 -3.50 3.84
N THR A 127 4.55 -4.75 4.03
CA THR A 127 5.37 -5.52 3.09
C THR A 127 4.56 -6.70 2.59
N VAL A 128 4.53 -6.89 1.28
CA VAL A 128 3.71 -7.92 0.64
C VAL A 128 4.58 -8.80 -0.23
N TYR A 129 4.43 -10.11 -0.07
CA TYR A 129 5.03 -11.12 -0.95
C TYR A 129 3.90 -11.95 -1.54
N TYR A 130 3.79 -12.02 -2.86
CA TYR A 130 2.68 -12.72 -3.51
C TYR A 130 3.12 -13.50 -4.73
N ALA A 131 2.42 -14.61 -4.96
CA ALA A 131 2.57 -15.49 -6.10
C ALA A 131 1.23 -15.56 -6.86
N LYS A 132 1.30 -15.43 -8.17
CA LYS A 132 0.21 -15.75 -9.10
C LYS A 132 0.55 -17.09 -9.75
N CYS A 133 -0.36 -18.05 -9.74
CA CYS A 133 -0.15 -19.37 -10.31
C CYS A 133 -1.47 -19.99 -10.78
N PHE A 134 -1.41 -21.17 -11.40
CA PHE A 134 -2.61 -21.94 -11.70
C PHE A 134 -3.20 -22.53 -10.42
N LYS A 135 -4.50 -22.88 -10.47
CA LYS A 135 -5.24 -23.41 -9.31
C LYS A 135 -4.59 -24.66 -8.70
N ASP A 136 -4.05 -25.54 -9.53
CA ASP A 136 -3.46 -26.81 -9.11
C ASP A 136 -2.11 -26.60 -8.39
N ASP A 137 -1.45 -25.45 -8.61
CA ASP A 137 -0.16 -25.10 -8.02
C ASP A 137 -0.28 -24.27 -6.73
N LEU A 138 -1.50 -24.05 -6.21
CA LEU A 138 -1.73 -23.25 -5.01
C LEU A 138 -0.84 -23.69 -3.83
N LYS A 139 -0.78 -25.00 -3.57
CA LYS A 139 0.04 -25.55 -2.47
C LYS A 139 1.53 -25.22 -2.67
N GLN A 140 2.01 -25.26 -3.90
CA GLN A 140 3.39 -24.95 -4.24
C GLN A 140 3.68 -23.46 -4.07
N GLY A 141 2.76 -22.58 -4.50
CA GLY A 141 2.85 -21.14 -4.25
C GLY A 141 2.94 -20.81 -2.75
N VAL A 142 2.09 -21.44 -1.92
CA VAL A 142 2.13 -21.29 -0.46
C VAL A 142 3.44 -21.81 0.14
N ASP A 143 3.96 -22.96 -0.30
CA ASP A 143 5.23 -23.50 0.17
C ASP A 143 6.42 -22.62 -0.19
N ILE A 144 6.43 -22.04 -1.39
CA ILE A 144 7.48 -21.11 -1.81
C ILE A 144 7.45 -19.85 -0.95
N LEU A 145 6.28 -19.24 -0.77
CA LEU A 145 6.13 -18.05 0.09
C LEU A 145 6.55 -18.34 1.55
N ALA A 146 6.15 -19.48 2.10
CA ALA A 146 6.54 -19.88 3.44
C ALA A 146 8.06 -20.07 3.56
N ASP A 147 8.69 -20.65 2.55
CA ASP A 147 10.12 -20.94 2.54
C ASP A 147 10.98 -19.68 2.41
N ILE A 148 10.64 -18.75 1.50
CA ILE A 148 11.39 -17.50 1.34
C ILE A 148 11.35 -16.64 2.60
N LEU A 149 10.23 -16.63 3.32
CA LEU A 149 10.06 -15.77 4.49
C LEU A 149 10.67 -16.34 5.78
N GLN A 150 10.82 -17.66 5.89
CA GLN A 150 11.35 -18.31 7.10
C GLN A 150 12.79 -18.82 6.96
N ASN A 151 13.18 -19.22 5.76
CA ASN A 151 14.42 -19.95 5.52
C ASN A 151 15.40 -19.22 4.58
N SER A 152 15.22 -17.92 4.36
CA SER A 152 16.18 -17.12 3.58
C SER A 152 17.60 -17.25 4.17
N THR A 153 18.58 -17.48 3.30
CA THR A 153 19.98 -17.68 3.72
C THR A 153 20.66 -16.36 4.10
N LEU A 154 20.19 -15.25 3.52
CA LEU A 154 20.81 -13.92 3.61
C LEU A 154 22.33 -14.01 3.36
N ASP A 155 22.70 -14.68 2.26
CA ASP A 155 24.11 -14.91 1.92
C ASP A 155 24.87 -13.58 1.73
N GLN A 156 26.10 -13.52 2.24
CA GLN A 156 26.89 -12.28 2.25
C GLN A 156 27.26 -11.84 0.83
N ALA A 157 27.55 -12.77 -0.08
CA ALA A 157 27.90 -12.41 -1.45
C ALA A 157 26.68 -11.84 -2.19
N HIS A 158 25.48 -12.35 -1.92
CA HIS A 158 24.25 -11.77 -2.43
C HIS A 158 23.95 -10.41 -1.81
N LEU A 159 24.19 -10.23 -0.52
CA LEU A 159 24.03 -8.95 0.16
C LEU A 159 24.92 -7.87 -0.46
N ASP A 160 26.20 -8.20 -0.70
CA ASP A 160 27.15 -7.25 -1.30
C ASP A 160 26.80 -6.93 -2.76
N PHE A 161 26.27 -7.90 -3.50
CA PHE A 161 25.78 -7.69 -4.87
C PHE A 161 24.52 -6.82 -4.91
N GLU A 162 23.50 -7.15 -4.11
CA GLU A 162 22.22 -6.42 -4.09
C GLU A 162 22.39 -4.99 -3.58
N ARG A 163 23.36 -4.72 -2.70
CA ARG A 163 23.71 -3.33 -2.33
C ARG A 163 24.02 -2.46 -3.55
N GLY A 164 24.77 -2.98 -4.52
CA GLY A 164 25.06 -2.25 -5.76
C GLY A 164 23.87 -2.16 -6.72
N VAL A 165 22.86 -3.02 -6.57
CA VAL A 165 21.59 -2.92 -7.31
C VAL A 165 20.74 -1.80 -6.70
N ILE A 166 20.55 -1.82 -5.37
CA ILE A 166 19.76 -0.83 -4.63
C ILE A 166 20.34 0.58 -4.83
N LEU A 167 21.66 0.76 -4.76
CA LEU A 167 22.28 2.08 -4.99
C LEU A 167 22.00 2.62 -6.39
N ARG A 168 21.92 1.76 -7.41
CA ARG A 168 21.57 2.18 -8.78
C ARG A 168 20.09 2.49 -8.91
N GLU A 169 19.24 1.71 -8.26
CA GLU A 169 17.80 1.99 -8.19
C GLU A 169 17.52 3.34 -7.52
N MET A 170 18.24 3.69 -6.45
CA MET A 170 18.15 5.02 -5.83
C MET A 170 18.46 6.14 -6.84
N GLU A 171 19.48 5.98 -7.69
CA GLU A 171 19.81 6.95 -8.75
C GLU A 171 18.74 7.01 -9.86
N GLU A 172 17.98 5.94 -10.07
CA GLU A 172 16.87 5.89 -11.02
C GLU A 172 15.62 6.56 -10.44
N VAL A 173 15.30 6.31 -9.16
CA VAL A 173 14.18 6.91 -8.43
C VAL A 173 14.33 8.43 -8.33
N GLU A 174 15.54 8.97 -8.12
CA GLU A 174 15.78 10.41 -8.11
C GLU A 174 15.41 11.11 -9.43
N LYS A 175 15.28 10.36 -10.54
CA LYS A 175 14.83 10.89 -11.84
C LYS A 175 13.31 10.87 -11.99
N THR A 176 12.60 10.15 -11.11
CA THR A 176 11.13 10.07 -11.09
C THR A 176 10.57 11.18 -10.20
N VAL A 177 10.28 12.32 -10.82
CA VAL A 177 9.83 13.54 -10.13
C VAL A 177 8.65 13.32 -9.19
N GLU A 178 7.69 12.47 -9.57
CA GLU A 178 6.51 12.18 -8.75
C GLU A 178 6.89 11.51 -7.42
N GLU A 179 7.71 10.47 -7.46
CA GLU A 179 8.17 9.75 -6.26
C GLU A 179 8.99 10.66 -5.34
N VAL A 180 9.94 11.40 -5.91
CA VAL A 180 10.79 12.34 -5.18
C VAL A 180 9.97 13.40 -4.46
N ILE A 181 8.93 13.94 -5.09
CA ILE A 181 8.05 14.94 -4.47
C ILE A 181 7.26 14.35 -3.31
N PHE A 182 6.71 13.14 -3.46
CA PHE A 182 5.96 12.51 -2.38
C PHE A 182 6.84 12.11 -1.22
N ASP A 183 8.07 11.62 -1.47
CA ASP A 183 9.03 11.32 -0.41
C ASP A 183 9.44 12.58 0.35
N ARG A 184 9.75 13.66 -0.36
CA ARG A 184 10.04 14.97 0.25
C ARG A 184 8.86 15.56 1.02
N LEU A 185 7.64 15.37 0.53
CA LEU A 185 6.41 15.78 1.22
C LEU A 185 6.25 15.02 2.54
N HIS A 186 6.44 13.70 2.55
CA HIS A 186 6.36 12.89 3.76
C HIS A 186 7.46 13.25 4.76
N LEU A 187 8.70 13.40 4.28
CA LEU A 187 9.83 13.82 5.10
C LEU A 187 9.56 15.18 5.78
N THR A 188 8.95 16.11 5.06
CA THR A 188 8.65 17.45 5.58
C THR A 188 7.46 17.44 6.54
N ALA A 189 6.38 16.74 6.19
CA ALA A 189 5.15 16.68 6.98
C ALA A 189 5.33 15.90 8.28
N PHE A 190 6.14 14.83 8.26
CA PHE A 190 6.33 13.90 9.38
C PHE A 190 7.79 13.86 9.87
N HIS A 191 8.50 14.99 9.82
CA HIS A 191 9.94 15.09 10.08
C HIS A 191 10.42 14.46 11.41
N ASP A 192 9.60 14.52 12.46
CA ASP A 192 9.90 13.96 13.79
C ASP A 192 9.35 12.54 13.99
N SER A 193 8.87 11.88 12.93
CA SER A 193 8.23 10.56 12.98
C SER A 193 8.86 9.60 11.99
N PRO A 194 8.95 8.29 12.30
CA PRO A 194 9.39 7.27 11.34
C PRO A 194 8.56 7.22 10.04
N LEU A 195 7.36 7.80 10.02
CA LEU A 195 6.56 7.91 8.80
C LEU A 195 7.20 8.86 7.76
N GLY A 196 8.05 9.79 8.20
CA GLY A 196 8.83 10.66 7.32
C GLY A 196 10.00 9.95 6.64
N TYR A 197 10.35 8.72 7.05
CA TYR A 197 11.41 7.95 6.40
C TYR A 197 11.01 7.55 4.98
N THR A 198 11.97 7.63 4.06
CA THR A 198 11.82 7.06 2.72
C THR A 198 11.92 5.53 2.81
N ILE A 199 11.37 4.84 1.82
CA ILE A 199 11.37 3.36 1.81
C ILE A 199 12.78 2.82 1.54
N LEU A 200 13.51 3.46 0.62
CA LEU A 200 14.87 3.07 0.26
C LEU A 200 15.89 3.42 1.35
N GLY A 201 15.61 4.45 2.16
CA GLY A 201 16.53 4.97 3.16
C GLY A 201 17.75 5.70 2.59
N PRO A 202 18.63 6.24 3.45
CA PRO A 202 19.78 7.01 3.02
C PRO A 202 20.93 6.11 2.53
N VAL A 203 21.75 6.63 1.62
CA VAL A 203 22.87 5.91 0.99
C VAL A 203 23.84 5.37 2.05
N GLU A 204 24.11 6.15 3.10
CA GLU A 204 25.03 5.79 4.18
C GLU A 204 24.54 4.57 4.96
N ASN A 205 23.22 4.44 5.15
CA ASN A 205 22.63 3.25 5.78
C ASN A 205 22.74 2.05 4.85
N ILE A 206 22.37 2.17 3.57
CA ILE A 206 22.46 1.06 2.61
C ILE A 206 23.89 0.52 2.48
N GLN A 207 24.90 1.40 2.58
CA GLN A 207 26.30 1.01 2.59
C GLN A 207 26.72 0.23 3.85
N SER A 208 26.06 0.48 4.98
CA SER A 208 26.41 -0.09 6.29
C SER A 208 25.50 -1.22 6.78
N ILE A 209 24.32 -1.43 6.17
CA ILE A 209 23.39 -2.50 6.54
C ILE A 209 24.10 -3.86 6.47
N THR A 210 24.01 -4.58 7.59
CA THR A 210 24.60 -5.90 7.79
C THR A 210 23.57 -7.01 7.77
N ARG A 211 24.03 -8.24 7.54
CA ARG A 211 23.18 -9.43 7.63
C ARG A 211 22.49 -9.59 8.98
N ASP A 212 23.18 -9.22 10.06
CA ASP A 212 22.63 -9.39 11.40
C ASP A 212 21.51 -8.38 11.69
N GLN A 213 21.60 -7.15 11.15
CA GLN A 213 20.48 -6.19 11.17
C GLN A 213 19.26 -6.69 10.39
N LEU A 214 19.45 -7.31 9.21
CA LEU A 214 18.36 -7.94 8.46
C LEU A 214 17.68 -9.05 9.28
N ARG A 215 18.47 -9.89 9.96
CA ARG A 215 17.96 -10.95 10.84
C ARG A 215 17.20 -10.39 12.04
N GLU A 216 17.72 -9.35 12.65
CA GLU A 216 17.07 -8.66 13.76
C GLU A 216 15.72 -8.08 13.30
N TYR A 217 15.69 -7.42 12.15
CA TYR A 217 14.46 -6.88 11.58
C TYR A 217 13.41 -7.97 11.32
N ILE A 218 13.80 -9.11 10.74
CA ILE A 218 12.91 -10.28 10.57
C ILE A 218 12.39 -10.76 11.94
N GLN A 219 13.28 -10.95 12.92
CA GLN A 219 12.90 -11.47 14.24
C GLN A 219 11.91 -10.57 14.98
N GLN A 220 12.05 -9.25 14.82
CA GLN A 220 11.20 -8.25 15.45
C GLN A 220 9.88 -8.07 14.71
N ASN A 221 9.90 -8.04 13.37
CA ASN A 221 8.73 -7.62 12.59
C ASN A 221 7.93 -8.78 12.00
N TYR A 222 8.57 -9.90 11.60
CA TYR A 222 7.88 -11.00 10.92
C TYR A 222 7.36 -11.98 11.97
N ARG A 223 6.25 -11.59 12.61
CA ARG A 223 5.57 -12.34 13.68
C ARG A 223 4.23 -12.86 13.19
N SER A 224 3.79 -14.02 13.67
CA SER A 224 2.57 -14.66 13.18
C SER A 224 1.32 -13.80 13.33
N ASP A 225 1.20 -13.00 14.41
CA ASP A 225 0.11 -12.07 14.66
C ASP A 225 0.12 -10.83 13.74
N ARG A 226 1.25 -10.54 13.10
CA ARG A 226 1.42 -9.46 12.11
C ARG A 226 1.31 -9.94 10.67
N ILE A 227 1.01 -11.23 10.46
CA ILE A 227 0.96 -11.85 9.14
C ILE A 227 -0.49 -12.24 8.80
N VAL A 228 -0.89 -11.89 7.57
CA VAL A 228 -2.10 -12.40 6.93
C VAL A 228 -1.71 -13.13 5.65
N VAL A 229 -2.08 -14.40 5.54
CA VAL A 229 -2.02 -15.13 4.26
C VAL A 229 -3.37 -14.96 3.58
N ALA A 230 -3.40 -14.32 2.41
CA ALA A 230 -4.64 -14.14 1.66
C ALA A 230 -4.55 -14.77 0.27
N ALA A 231 -5.66 -15.38 -0.17
CA ALA A 231 -5.76 -15.91 -1.53
C ALA A 231 -7.09 -15.54 -2.21
N ALA A 232 -7.02 -15.19 -3.49
CA ALA A 232 -8.17 -14.96 -4.34
C ALA A 232 -8.05 -15.80 -5.62
N GLY A 233 -9.11 -16.53 -5.96
CA GLY A 233 -9.10 -17.50 -7.07
C GLY A 233 -10.00 -18.70 -6.80
N PRO A 234 -9.86 -19.79 -7.57
CA PRO A 234 -10.53 -21.07 -7.31
C PRO A 234 -9.91 -21.81 -6.11
N VAL A 235 -10.03 -21.22 -4.92
CA VAL A 235 -9.40 -21.69 -3.68
C VAL A 235 -10.41 -22.28 -2.69
N ASP A 236 -10.12 -23.47 -2.16
CA ASP A 236 -10.77 -24.01 -0.97
C ASP A 236 -10.14 -23.39 0.29
N HIS A 237 -10.96 -22.73 1.11
CA HIS A 237 -10.50 -22.05 2.33
C HIS A 237 -9.89 -23.02 3.35
N ALA A 238 -10.47 -24.21 3.52
CA ALA A 238 -9.99 -25.19 4.48
C ALA A 238 -8.64 -25.78 4.05
N GLU A 239 -8.44 -25.99 2.75
CA GLU A 239 -7.14 -26.42 2.22
C GLU A 239 -6.07 -25.34 2.41
N LEU A 240 -6.37 -24.08 2.06
CA LEU A 240 -5.47 -22.96 2.29
C LEU A 240 -5.09 -22.85 3.77
N ALA A 241 -6.09 -22.87 4.67
CA ALA A 241 -5.86 -22.80 6.10
C ALA A 241 -4.97 -23.95 6.58
N ARG A 242 -5.18 -25.17 6.09
CA ARG A 242 -4.35 -26.34 6.42
C ARG A 242 -2.91 -26.18 5.94
N TYR A 243 -2.71 -25.78 4.68
CA TYR A 243 -1.36 -25.54 4.13
C TYR A 243 -0.64 -24.45 4.92
N SER A 244 -1.33 -23.34 5.20
CA SER A 244 -0.74 -22.23 5.94
C SER A 244 -0.42 -22.60 7.38
N ALA A 245 -1.28 -23.34 8.08
CA ALA A 245 -1.01 -23.81 9.44
C ALA A 245 0.26 -24.68 9.52
N GLU A 246 0.45 -25.56 8.53
CA GLU A 246 1.62 -26.43 8.44
C GLU A 246 2.89 -25.62 8.10
N LEU A 247 2.83 -24.84 7.02
CA LEU A 247 3.99 -24.22 6.39
C LEU A 247 4.47 -22.96 7.11
N PHE A 248 3.57 -22.19 7.75
CA PHE A 248 3.91 -20.96 8.50
C PHE A 248 4.10 -21.20 10.00
N SER A 249 4.19 -22.47 10.43
CA SER A 249 4.34 -22.86 11.83
C SER A 249 5.64 -22.37 12.49
N GLY A 250 6.66 -22.00 11.71
CA GLY A 250 7.92 -21.47 12.23
C GLY A 250 7.82 -20.00 12.69
N PHE A 251 6.78 -19.26 12.31
CA PHE A 251 6.56 -17.91 12.81
C PHE A 251 6.10 -17.91 14.26
N GLN A 252 6.83 -17.18 15.09
CA GLN A 252 6.47 -16.98 16.48
C GLN A 252 5.52 -15.79 16.62
N ARG A 253 4.58 -15.89 17.56
CA ARG A 253 3.72 -14.77 17.96
C ARG A 253 4.54 -13.71 18.70
N SER A 254 4.27 -12.43 18.48
CA SER A 254 4.91 -11.33 19.23
C SER A 254 4.85 -11.54 20.75
N VAL A 255 5.92 -11.17 21.45
CA VAL A 255 5.99 -11.24 22.92
C VAL A 255 5.65 -9.86 23.48
N GLY A 256 4.73 -9.81 24.43
CA GLY A 256 4.29 -8.57 25.08
C GLY A 256 2.96 -8.04 24.54
N PRO A 257 2.51 -6.88 25.02
CA PRO A 257 1.29 -6.25 24.52
C PRO A 257 1.44 -5.87 23.04
N PRO A 258 0.33 -5.78 22.27
CA PRO A 258 0.37 -5.26 20.91
C PRO A 258 1.12 -3.93 20.86
N ARG A 259 1.99 -3.77 19.86
CA ARG A 259 2.74 -2.53 19.66
C ARG A 259 1.71 -1.39 19.56
N LYS A 260 1.76 -0.44 20.51
CA LYS A 260 0.97 0.78 20.39
C LYS A 260 1.60 1.62 19.29
N GLU A 261 0.92 1.71 18.17
CA GLU A 261 1.28 2.70 17.16
C GLU A 261 0.93 4.08 17.69
N GLU A 262 1.97 4.87 17.98
CA GLU A 262 1.76 6.28 18.30
C GLU A 262 1.33 7.00 17.03
N LYS A 263 0.33 7.87 17.17
CA LYS A 263 -0.11 8.74 16.08
C LYS A 263 1.10 9.57 15.62
N PRO A 264 1.48 9.53 14.34
CA PRO A 264 2.58 10.35 13.84
C PRO A 264 2.24 11.83 14.01
N SER A 265 3.24 12.65 14.34
CA SER A 265 3.06 14.09 14.47
C SER A 265 3.13 14.73 13.09
N PHE A 266 2.01 15.33 12.64
CA PHE A 266 1.97 16.13 11.43
C PHE A 266 2.41 17.57 11.72
N CYS A 267 3.32 18.10 10.91
CA CYS A 267 3.77 19.49 10.99
C CYS A 267 3.55 20.20 9.65
N GLY A 268 2.89 21.35 9.70
CA GLY A 268 2.83 22.25 8.54
C GLY A 268 4.21 22.86 8.29
N ALA A 269 4.85 22.48 7.19
CA ALA A 269 6.15 22.96 6.79
C ALA A 269 6.26 23.04 5.26
N GLU A 270 7.24 23.79 4.78
CA GLU A 270 7.53 23.96 3.36
C GLU A 270 8.98 23.53 3.09
N LEU A 271 9.16 22.76 2.01
CA LEU A 271 10.48 22.43 1.48
C LEU A 271 10.55 22.89 0.03
N LEU A 272 11.39 23.90 -0.21
CA LEU A 272 11.68 24.38 -1.56
C LEU A 272 13.02 23.80 -1.99
N TYR A 273 13.00 22.99 -3.04
CA TYR A 273 14.19 22.42 -3.64
C TYR A 273 14.39 23.01 -5.04
N GLY A 274 15.46 23.79 -5.22
CA GLY A 274 15.85 24.30 -6.53
C GLY A 274 17.17 23.68 -6.93
N SER A 275 17.17 22.85 -7.98
CA SER A 275 18.40 22.51 -8.70
C SER A 275 18.43 23.36 -9.98
N HIS A 276 19.59 23.90 -10.32
CA HIS A 276 19.77 24.70 -11.55
C HIS A 276 19.75 23.83 -12.83
N GLU A 277 19.60 22.51 -12.70
CA GLU A 277 19.80 21.53 -13.78
C GLU A 277 18.53 20.76 -14.16
N GLU A 278 17.42 20.85 -13.41
CA GLU A 278 16.25 20.00 -13.62
C GLU A 278 15.04 20.74 -14.20
N GLY A 279 14.87 20.60 -15.52
CA GLY A 279 13.58 20.73 -16.20
C GLY A 279 13.10 22.16 -16.50
N GLN A 280 12.19 22.25 -17.48
CA GLN A 280 11.50 23.51 -17.83
C GLN A 280 10.22 23.75 -17.01
N LEU A 281 9.79 22.75 -16.22
CA LEU A 281 8.53 22.76 -15.48
C LEU A 281 8.80 22.73 -13.98
N ALA A 282 8.05 23.53 -13.23
CA ALA A 282 8.01 23.43 -11.78
C ALA A 282 7.00 22.36 -11.37
N HIS A 283 7.38 21.55 -10.39
CA HIS A 283 6.53 20.52 -9.80
C HIS A 283 6.40 20.78 -8.29
N PHE A 284 5.21 20.63 -7.74
CA PHE A 284 4.94 20.86 -6.32
C PHE A 284 3.80 19.94 -5.85
N ALA A 285 3.79 19.63 -4.56
CA ALA A 285 2.69 18.95 -3.89
C ALA A 285 2.35 19.69 -2.59
N VAL A 286 1.05 19.73 -2.26
CA VAL A 286 0.54 20.29 -1.01
C VAL A 286 -0.34 19.23 -0.36
N GLY A 287 0.02 18.84 0.85
CA GLY A 287 -0.72 17.86 1.64
C GLY A 287 -1.31 18.50 2.91
N TYR A 288 -2.43 17.97 3.37
CA TYR A 288 -3.01 18.24 4.67
C TYR A 288 -3.01 16.94 5.48
N GLU A 289 -3.03 17.04 6.81
CA GLU A 289 -3.17 15.86 7.68
C GLU A 289 -4.46 15.11 7.34
N GLY A 290 -4.34 13.80 7.13
CA GLY A 290 -5.46 12.93 6.80
C GLY A 290 -6.21 12.44 8.03
N VAL A 291 -6.88 11.31 7.87
CA VAL A 291 -7.46 10.55 8.97
C VAL A 291 -6.95 9.11 8.92
N PRO A 292 -6.83 8.41 10.06
CA PRO A 292 -6.41 7.01 10.07
C PRO A 292 -7.32 6.11 9.22
N TRP A 293 -6.78 4.98 8.74
CA TRP A 293 -7.52 3.98 7.96
C TRP A 293 -8.89 3.57 8.54
N THR A 294 -8.99 3.47 9.87
CA THR A 294 -10.21 3.05 10.59
C THR A 294 -11.18 4.19 10.91
N HIS A 295 -10.81 5.44 10.62
CA HIS A 295 -11.66 6.58 10.93
C HIS A 295 -12.87 6.63 9.98
N PRO A 296 -14.10 6.94 10.47
CA PRO A 296 -15.29 7.01 9.62
C PRO A 296 -15.18 8.00 8.45
N ASP A 297 -14.40 9.07 8.63
CA ASP A 297 -14.17 10.07 7.58
C ASP A 297 -13.19 9.62 6.49
N SER A 298 -12.57 8.45 6.57
CA SER A 298 -11.69 7.95 5.49
C SER A 298 -12.44 7.88 4.15
N ILE A 299 -13.71 7.44 4.18
CA ILE A 299 -14.62 7.46 3.03
C ILE A 299 -14.93 8.89 2.58
N THR A 300 -15.12 9.82 3.52
CA THR A 300 -15.32 11.24 3.21
C THR A 300 -14.12 11.82 2.47
N PHE A 301 -12.90 11.50 2.88
CA PHE A 301 -11.66 11.90 2.19
C PHE A 301 -11.54 11.28 0.80
N MET A 302 -11.91 10.00 0.62
CA MET A 302 -11.95 9.36 -0.72
C MET A 302 -12.95 10.03 -1.66
N VAL A 303 -14.12 10.43 -1.15
CA VAL A 303 -15.11 11.18 -1.94
C VAL A 303 -14.59 12.58 -2.27
N LEU A 304 -13.94 13.27 -1.33
CA LEU A 304 -13.31 14.57 -1.57
C LEU A 304 -12.25 14.48 -2.68
N GLN A 305 -11.37 13.49 -2.63
CA GLN A 305 -10.40 13.20 -3.69
C GLN A 305 -11.11 13.00 -5.04
N SER A 306 -12.17 12.20 -5.07
CA SER A 306 -12.93 11.91 -6.29
C SER A 306 -13.57 13.16 -6.90
N ILE A 307 -13.99 14.12 -6.06
CA ILE A 307 -14.54 15.41 -6.50
C ILE A 307 -13.45 16.32 -7.08
N ILE A 308 -12.27 16.37 -6.44
CA ILE A 308 -11.12 17.15 -6.94
C ILE A 308 -10.65 16.58 -8.29
N GLY A 309 -10.62 15.25 -8.40
CA GLY A 309 -10.27 14.53 -9.61
C GLY A 309 -8.82 14.71 -10.04
N ASN A 310 -8.56 14.46 -11.31
CA ASN A 310 -7.27 14.69 -11.94
C ASN A 310 -7.46 15.31 -13.34
N TYR A 311 -6.41 15.97 -13.83
CA TYR A 311 -6.38 16.51 -15.18
C TYR A 311 -5.03 16.24 -15.81
N LYS A 312 -5.03 15.68 -17.02
CA LYS A 312 -3.83 15.47 -17.82
C LYS A 312 -3.98 16.20 -19.15
N ARG A 313 -2.98 16.99 -19.52
CA ARG A 313 -2.99 17.81 -20.75
C ARG A 313 -3.36 17.01 -22.01
N ASN A 314 -2.93 15.76 -22.10
CA ASN A 314 -3.13 14.91 -23.30
C ASN A 314 -4.41 14.04 -23.22
N GLU A 315 -5.01 13.87 -22.05
CA GLU A 315 -6.19 13.00 -21.85
C GLU A 315 -7.46 13.80 -21.52
N GLY A 316 -7.32 15.10 -21.17
CA GLY A 316 -8.42 15.94 -20.72
C GLY A 316 -8.74 15.75 -19.24
N ALA A 317 -9.94 16.17 -18.84
CA ALA A 317 -10.45 15.96 -17.48
C ALA A 317 -11.13 14.59 -17.38
N ASN A 318 -10.95 13.92 -16.24
CA ASN A 318 -11.64 12.66 -15.90
C ASN A 318 -11.38 11.48 -16.86
N SER A 319 -10.11 11.14 -17.13
CA SER A 319 -9.84 9.79 -17.64
C SER A 319 -10.11 8.79 -16.51
N LEU A 320 -11.20 8.03 -16.60
CA LEU A 320 -11.55 6.98 -15.64
C LEU A 320 -10.48 5.86 -15.56
N ASP A 321 -9.57 5.81 -16.55
CA ASP A 321 -8.41 4.91 -16.59
C ASP A 321 -7.26 5.37 -15.69
N SER A 322 -7.33 6.57 -15.13
CA SER A 322 -6.44 7.02 -14.07
C SER A 322 -7.08 6.80 -12.69
N PHE A 323 -7.42 5.53 -12.40
CA PHE A 323 -6.97 4.96 -11.13
C PHE A 323 -5.44 4.94 -11.13
N VAL A 324 -4.82 6.13 -11.18
CA VAL A 324 -3.53 6.29 -10.55
C VAL A 324 -3.82 5.88 -9.13
N SER A 325 -3.27 4.75 -8.71
CA SER A 325 -3.01 4.48 -7.32
C SER A 325 -2.29 5.71 -6.80
N PHE A 326 -3.04 6.72 -6.37
CA PHE A 326 -2.62 7.49 -5.23
C PHE A 326 -2.54 6.42 -4.14
N PRO A 327 -1.36 6.04 -3.64
CA PRO A 327 -1.34 5.64 -2.26
C PRO A 327 -1.81 6.90 -1.53
N PHE A 328 -3.10 6.96 -1.23
CA PHE A 328 -3.48 7.67 -0.02
C PHE A 328 -2.71 6.94 1.07
N HIS A 329 -1.53 7.45 1.38
CA HIS A 329 -0.97 7.37 2.70
C HIS A 329 -1.91 8.19 3.59
N LEU A 330 -3.11 7.64 3.84
CA LEU A 330 -4.00 8.09 4.90
C LEU A 330 -3.29 7.71 6.20
N CYS A 331 -2.43 8.60 6.65
CA CYS A 331 -1.93 8.63 8.01
C CYS A 331 -2.53 9.85 8.70
#